data_AF-A0A2E3DAI6-F1
#
_entry.id   AF-A0A2E3DAI6-F1
#
_cell.length_a   1.000
_cell.length_b   1.000
_cell.length_c   1.000
_cell.angle_alpha   90.00
_cell.angle_beta   90.00
_cell.angle_gamma   90.00
#
_symmetry.space_group_name_H-M   'P 1'
#
loop_
_entity.id
_entity.type
_entity.pdbx_description
1 polymer ?
#
loop_
_entity_poly.entity_id
_entity_poly.type
_entity_poly.pdbx_seq_one_letter_code
_entity_poly.pdbx_strand_id
1 'polypeptide(L)'
;MDDSLYTGLTTGVALLVYYFTLTKSALARGKHGVEAPSHDGPEEYMRYVRVHQNTLEHIVIFIPALWLFAYSVDFFWAAAIGLVWPVGRLFYAFGYYEAADKRMPGFILSMLPLYVLVLGGIIGCVWDLTMLEV
;
A
#
# COMPACT_ATOMS: atom_id res chain seq x y z
N MET A 1 -9.92 25.01 -1.30
CA MET A 1 -9.55 23.94 -0.33
C MET A 1 -8.17 23.49 -0.77
N ASP A 2 -7.22 23.34 0.14
CA ASP A 2 -5.85 22.97 -0.25
C ASP A 2 -5.86 21.53 -0.80
N ASP A 3 -5.54 21.35 -2.08
CA ASP A 3 -5.60 20.04 -2.77
C ASP A 3 -4.65 19.02 -2.12
N SER A 4 -3.65 19.51 -1.38
CA SER A 4 -2.77 18.69 -0.54
C SER A 4 -3.53 17.85 0.50
N LEU A 5 -4.69 18.32 0.97
CA LEU A 5 -5.53 17.62 1.94
C LEU A 5 -6.10 16.32 1.37
N TYR A 6 -6.40 16.25 0.06
CA TYR A 6 -6.85 15.02 -0.57
C TYR A 6 -5.74 13.94 -0.56
N THR A 7 -4.50 14.34 -0.81
CA THR A 7 -3.33 13.46 -0.73
C THR A 7 -3.06 13.03 0.72
N GLY A 8 -3.22 13.96 1.68
CA GLY A 8 -3.15 13.67 3.11
C GLY A 8 -4.20 12.65 3.56
N LEU A 9 -5.46 12.81 3.14
CA LEU A 9 -6.54 11.86 3.40
C LEU A 9 -6.22 10.48 2.79
N THR A 10 -5.70 10.44 1.58
CA THR A 10 -5.28 9.19 0.91
C THR A 10 -4.19 8.48 1.71
N THR A 11 -3.21 9.22 2.23
CA THR A 11 -2.19 8.70 3.15
C THR A 11 -2.84 8.13 4.42
N GLY A 12 -3.77 8.85 5.02
CA GLY A 12 -4.51 8.40 6.20
C GLY A 12 -5.26 7.09 5.97
N VAL A 13 -5.98 6.97 4.84
CA VAL A 13 -6.69 5.72 4.46
C VAL A 13 -5.70 4.56 4.27
N ALA A 14 -4.56 4.79 3.61
CA ALA A 14 -3.52 3.77 3.44
C ALA A 14 -2.95 3.29 4.79
N LEU A 15 -2.70 4.21 5.73
CA LEU A 15 -2.25 3.88 7.08
C LEU A 15 -3.30 3.08 7.86
N LEU A 16 -4.59 3.40 7.73
CA LEU A 16 -5.67 2.61 8.36
C LEU A 16 -5.72 1.19 7.81
N VAL A 17 -5.53 1.00 6.50
CA VAL A 17 -5.44 -0.35 5.90
C VAL A 17 -4.19 -1.10 6.40
N TYR A 18 -3.07 -0.41 6.54
CA TYR A 18 -1.87 -1.00 7.15
C TYR A 18 -2.12 -1.46 8.59
N TYR A 19 -2.68 -0.58 9.45
CA TYR A 19 -3.06 -0.93 10.83
C TYR A 19 -4.05 -2.10 10.89
N PHE A 20 -4.98 -2.17 9.95
CA PHE A 20 -5.88 -3.31 9.82
C PHE A 20 -5.10 -4.61 9.61
N THR A 21 -4.19 -4.67 8.62
CA THR A 21 -3.40 -5.89 8.37
C THR A 21 -2.47 -6.24 9.54
N LEU A 22 -1.84 -5.24 10.16
CA LEU A 22 -1.02 -5.39 11.36
C LEU A 22 -1.83 -6.03 12.49
N THR A 23 -2.99 -5.46 12.81
CA THR A 23 -3.88 -5.96 13.88
C THR A 23 -4.36 -7.39 13.57
N LYS A 24 -4.75 -7.67 12.32
CA LYS A 24 -5.18 -9.01 11.91
C LYS A 24 -4.07 -10.05 12.09
N SER A 25 -2.82 -9.71 11.78
CA SER A 25 -1.68 -10.60 12.01
C SER A 25 -1.41 -10.85 13.50
N ALA A 26 -1.54 -9.82 14.34
CA ALA A 26 -1.38 -9.93 15.79
C ALA A 26 -2.50 -10.77 16.42
N LEU A 27 -3.75 -10.59 16.00
CA LEU A 27 -4.87 -11.41 16.47
C LEU A 27 -4.74 -12.87 16.03
N ALA A 28 -4.24 -13.12 14.81
CA ALA A 28 -3.99 -14.48 14.33
C ALA A 28 -2.95 -15.21 15.20
N ARG A 29 -1.94 -14.50 15.72
CA ARG A 29 -0.97 -15.06 16.66
C ARG A 29 -1.66 -15.66 17.88
N GLY A 30 -2.53 -14.89 18.54
CA GLY A 30 -3.29 -15.36 19.70
C GLY A 30 -4.27 -16.49 19.36
N LYS A 31 -4.95 -16.39 18.20
CA LYS A 31 -5.88 -17.43 17.72
C LYS A 31 -5.20 -18.79 17.53
N HIS A 32 -3.96 -18.79 17.03
CA HIS A 32 -3.23 -20.02 16.69
C HIS A 32 -2.18 -20.42 17.74
N GLY A 33 -2.08 -19.71 18.87
CA GLY A 33 -1.14 -20.04 19.95
C GLY A 33 0.33 -19.97 19.54
N VAL A 34 0.69 -19.07 18.62
CA VAL A 34 2.07 -18.94 18.13
C VAL A 34 2.84 -17.97 19.03
N GLU A 35 3.75 -18.48 19.86
CA GLU A 35 4.56 -17.64 20.75
C GLU A 35 5.56 -16.77 20.00
N ALA A 36 5.81 -15.55 20.50
CA ALA A 36 6.88 -14.71 19.98
C ALA A 36 8.25 -15.34 20.33
N PRO A 37 9.29 -15.21 19.47
CA PRO A 37 9.35 -14.45 18.22
C PRO A 37 8.93 -15.24 16.97
N SER A 38 8.40 -16.46 17.12
CA SER A 38 8.12 -17.33 15.98
C SER A 38 7.09 -16.73 15.02
N HIS A 39 7.31 -16.95 13.72
CA HIS A 39 6.33 -16.75 12.65
C HIS A 39 5.94 -18.07 11.97
N ASP A 40 6.43 -19.20 12.49
CA ASP A 40 6.06 -20.53 12.02
C ASP A 40 4.81 -21.01 12.76
N GLY A 41 3.86 -21.56 12.01
CA GLY A 41 2.61 -22.05 12.54
C GLY A 41 1.73 -22.65 11.45
N PRO A 42 0.44 -22.87 11.73
CA PRO A 42 -0.51 -23.35 10.73
C PRO A 42 -0.56 -22.44 9.51
N GLU A 43 -0.85 -23.02 8.34
CA GLU A 43 -0.85 -22.28 7.07
C GLU A 43 -1.74 -21.03 7.13
N GLU A 44 -2.92 -21.13 7.76
CA GLU A 44 -3.83 -20.00 7.96
C GLU A 44 -3.12 -18.83 8.68
N TYR A 45 -2.42 -19.08 9.79
CA TYR A 45 -1.66 -18.08 10.52
C TYR A 45 -0.59 -17.43 9.64
N MET A 46 0.17 -18.25 8.92
CA MET A 46 1.24 -17.76 8.05
C MET A 46 0.69 -16.83 6.95
N ARG A 47 -0.52 -17.08 6.43
CA ARG A 47 -1.17 -16.17 5.47
C ARG A 47 -1.47 -14.81 6.10
N TYR A 48 -1.97 -14.74 7.34
CA TYR A 48 -2.18 -13.47 8.04
C TYR A 48 -0.88 -12.68 8.22
N VAL A 49 0.21 -13.35 8.61
CA VAL A 49 1.53 -12.75 8.74
C VAL A 49 2.02 -12.23 7.40
N ARG A 50 1.91 -13.02 6.32
CA ARG A 50 2.37 -12.64 4.98
C ARG A 50 1.58 -11.46 4.40
N VAL A 51 0.29 -11.36 4.67
CA VAL A 51 -0.51 -10.20 4.28
C VAL A 51 0.00 -8.93 4.93
N HIS A 52 0.25 -8.96 6.24
CA HIS A 52 0.80 -7.81 6.96
C HIS A 52 2.19 -7.43 6.44
N GLN A 53 3.12 -8.38 6.36
CA GLN A 53 4.49 -8.12 5.89
C GLN A 53 4.50 -7.57 4.46
N ASN A 54 3.72 -8.14 3.55
CA ASN A 54 3.66 -7.63 2.20
C ASN A 54 3.03 -6.23 2.11
N THR A 55 2.07 -5.92 2.98
CA THR A 55 1.48 -4.57 3.06
C THR A 55 2.49 -3.58 3.63
N LEU A 56 3.29 -3.99 4.62
CA LEU A 56 4.42 -3.22 5.16
C LEU A 56 5.46 -2.89 4.08
N GLU A 57 5.90 -3.89 3.32
CA GLU A 57 6.88 -3.72 2.24
C GLU A 57 6.40 -2.70 1.20
N HIS A 58 5.12 -2.76 0.82
CA HIS A 58 4.57 -1.86 -0.19
C HIS A 58 4.20 -0.48 0.35
N ILE A 59 3.76 -0.34 1.60
CA ILE A 59 3.38 0.98 2.13
C ILE A 59 4.60 1.91 2.25
N VAL A 60 5.78 1.33 2.54
CA VAL A 60 7.07 2.04 2.57
C VAL A 60 7.42 2.64 1.20
N ILE A 61 6.98 2.02 0.10
CA ILE A 61 7.17 2.56 -1.26
C ILE A 61 6.03 3.52 -1.61
N PHE A 62 4.80 3.16 -1.25
CA PHE A 62 3.59 3.88 -1.60
C PHE A 62 3.58 5.31 -1.08
N ILE A 63 3.88 5.52 0.21
CA ILE A 63 3.80 6.87 0.81
C ILE A 63 4.79 7.82 0.11
N PRO A 64 6.10 7.51 -0.01
CA PRO A 64 7.02 8.36 -0.76
C PRO A 64 6.61 8.57 -2.22
N ALA A 65 6.15 7.52 -2.92
CA ALA A 65 5.73 7.63 -4.31
C ALA A 65 4.51 8.54 -4.49
N LEU A 66 3.54 8.45 -3.59
CA LEU A 66 2.35 9.29 -3.59
C LEU A 66 2.73 10.77 -3.50
N TRP A 67 3.59 11.13 -2.54
CA TRP A 67 4.01 12.51 -2.34
C TRP A 67 4.98 12.98 -3.43
N LEU A 68 5.86 12.10 -3.93
CA LEU A 68 6.72 12.40 -5.08
C LEU A 68 5.88 12.82 -6.30
N PHE A 69 4.85 12.03 -6.65
CA PHE A 69 3.93 12.35 -7.73
C PHE A 69 3.14 13.63 -7.42
N ALA A 70 2.67 13.82 -6.19
CA ALA A 70 1.90 15.00 -5.81
C ALA A 70 2.67 16.31 -6.02
N TYR A 71 3.95 16.34 -5.63
CA TYR A 71 4.80 17.53 -5.75
C TYR A 71 5.30 17.79 -7.17
N SER A 72 5.52 16.74 -7.97
CA SER A 72 6.09 16.86 -9.31
C SER A 72 5.06 16.86 -10.43
N VAL A 73 3.81 16.50 -10.14
CA VAL A 73 2.74 16.41 -11.13
C VAL A 73 1.51 17.16 -10.65
N ASP A 74 0.77 16.59 -9.68
CA ASP A 74 -0.46 17.20 -9.16
C ASP A 74 -1.00 16.47 -7.91
N PHE A 75 -1.48 17.24 -6.93
CA PHE A 75 -2.02 16.70 -5.66
C PHE A 75 -3.37 16.00 -5.80
N PHE A 76 -4.26 16.48 -6.65
CA PHE A 76 -5.58 15.86 -6.84
C PHE A 76 -5.42 14.49 -7.53
N TRP A 77 -4.61 14.42 -8.60
CA TRP A 77 -4.34 13.18 -9.30
C TRP A 77 -3.57 12.17 -8.46
N ALA A 78 -2.60 12.62 -7.65
CA ALA A 78 -1.93 11.76 -6.67
C ALA A 78 -2.95 11.07 -5.76
N ALA A 79 -3.89 11.84 -5.18
CA ALA A 79 -4.94 11.32 -4.32
C ALA A 79 -5.87 10.34 -5.05
N ALA A 80 -6.36 10.70 -6.24
CA ALA A 80 -7.30 9.88 -7.01
C ALA A 80 -6.69 8.52 -7.40
N ILE A 81 -5.45 8.52 -7.91
CA ILE A 81 -4.73 7.29 -8.26
C ILE A 81 -4.35 6.52 -6.99
N GLY A 82 -3.89 7.23 -5.96
CA GLY A 82 -3.45 6.65 -4.70
C GLY A 82 -4.54 5.90 -3.95
N LEU A 83 -5.80 6.35 -4.00
CA LEU A 83 -6.93 5.68 -3.35
C LEU A 83 -7.22 4.27 -3.90
N VAL A 84 -6.77 3.96 -5.12
CA VAL A 84 -6.89 2.60 -5.68
C VAL A 84 -6.00 1.60 -4.91
N TRP A 85 -4.85 2.05 -4.40
CA TRP A 85 -3.91 1.19 -3.67
C TRP A 85 -4.51 0.56 -2.40
N PRO A 86 -5.06 1.32 -1.42
CA PRO A 86 -5.64 0.73 -0.22
C PRO A 86 -6.82 -0.21 -0.52
N VAL A 87 -7.63 0.10 -1.54
CA VAL A 87 -8.71 -0.79 -2.00
C VAL A 87 -8.15 -2.12 -2.51
N GLY A 88 -7.12 -2.08 -3.37
CA GLY A 88 -6.42 -3.28 -3.82
C GLY A 88 -5.81 -4.08 -2.67
N ARG A 89 -5.27 -3.41 -1.65
CA ARG A 89 -4.70 -4.05 -0.45
C ARG A 89 -5.75 -4.77 0.39
N LEU A 90 -6.97 -4.22 0.50
CA LEU A 90 -8.08 -4.92 1.16
C LEU A 90 -8.48 -6.18 0.38
N PHE A 91 -8.61 -6.10 -0.95
CA PHE A 91 -8.90 -7.29 -1.77
C PHE A 91 -7.79 -8.35 -1.68
N TYR A 92 -6.52 -7.92 -1.68
CA TYR A 92 -5.37 -8.79 -1.47
C TYR A 92 -5.46 -9.49 -0.12
N ALA A 93 -5.71 -8.72 0.95
CA ALA A 93 -5.81 -9.24 2.31
C ALA A 93 -6.93 -10.27 2.45
N PHE A 94 -8.16 -9.93 2.06
CA PHE A 94 -9.30 -10.82 2.20
C PHE A 94 -9.16 -12.09 1.36
N GLY A 95 -8.70 -11.98 0.12
CA GLY A 95 -8.44 -13.14 -0.73
C GLY A 95 -7.39 -14.06 -0.11
N TYR A 96 -6.29 -13.49 0.37
CA TYR A 96 -5.19 -14.28 0.92
C TYR A 96 -5.53 -14.91 2.30
N TYR A 97 -6.35 -14.26 3.13
CA TYR A 97 -6.87 -14.88 4.35
C TYR A 97 -7.67 -16.14 4.04
N GLU A 98 -8.46 -16.13 2.97
CA GLU A 98 -9.25 -17.27 2.52
C GLU A 98 -8.37 -18.40 1.96
N ALA A 99 -7.54 -18.10 0.96
CA ALA A 99 -6.65 -19.10 0.34
C ALA A 99 -5.42 -18.45 -0.31
N ALA A 100 -4.32 -19.20 -0.40
CA ALA A 100 -3.04 -18.66 -0.88
C ALA A 100 -3.05 -18.20 -2.36
N ASP A 101 -3.85 -18.84 -3.19
CA ASP A 101 -4.01 -18.57 -4.63
C ASP A 101 -4.94 -17.38 -4.91
N LYS A 102 -5.88 -17.08 -4.01
CA LYS A 102 -6.84 -15.97 -4.13
C LYS A 102 -6.25 -14.58 -3.91
N ARG A 103 -4.96 -14.48 -3.59
CA ARG A 103 -4.26 -13.20 -3.35
C ARG A 103 -4.03 -12.37 -4.63
N MET A 104 -3.96 -13.02 -5.79
CA MET A 104 -3.41 -12.39 -7.00
C MET A 104 -4.22 -11.19 -7.53
N PRO A 105 -5.57 -11.24 -7.61
CA PRO A 105 -6.33 -10.13 -8.19
C PRO A 105 -6.15 -8.81 -7.41
N GLY A 106 -6.24 -8.87 -6.08
CA GLY A 106 -6.03 -7.69 -5.23
C GLY A 106 -4.58 -7.20 -5.26
N PHE A 107 -3.62 -8.11 -5.37
CA PHE A 107 -2.21 -7.76 -5.54
C PHE A 107 -2.00 -6.92 -6.80
N ILE A 108 -2.47 -7.39 -7.96
CA ILE A 108 -2.34 -6.68 -9.24
C ILE A 108 -3.02 -5.31 -9.17
N LEU A 109 -4.24 -5.26 -8.63
CA LEU A 109 -4.99 -4.00 -8.49
C LEU A 109 -4.23 -2.97 -7.64
N SER A 110 -3.50 -3.41 -6.61
CA SER A 110 -2.70 -2.51 -5.77
C SER A 110 -1.36 -2.12 -6.39
N MET A 111 -0.80 -2.92 -7.31
CA MET A 111 0.52 -2.64 -7.90
C MET A 111 0.46 -1.61 -9.02
N LEU A 112 -0.60 -1.61 -9.82
CA LEU A 112 -0.79 -0.65 -10.91
C LEU A 112 -0.68 0.82 -10.46
N PRO A 113 -1.45 1.32 -9.46
CA PRO A 113 -1.32 2.69 -9.01
C PRO A 113 0.07 2.98 -8.42
N LEU A 114 0.72 2.00 -7.78
CA LEU A 114 2.06 2.18 -7.24
C LEU A 114 3.08 2.47 -8.35
N TYR A 115 3.04 1.71 -9.45
CA TYR A 115 3.92 1.97 -10.60
C TYR A 115 3.64 3.32 -11.26
N VAL A 116 2.37 3.71 -11.38
CA VAL A 116 2.00 5.01 -11.93
C VAL A 116 2.55 6.15 -11.06
N LEU A 117 2.41 6.06 -9.74
CA LEU A 117 2.91 7.07 -8.82
C LEU A 117 4.45 7.16 -8.84
N VAL A 118 5.14 6.01 -8.81
CA VAL A 118 6.62 5.99 -8.84
C VAL A 118 7.16 6.53 -10.16
N LEU A 119 6.72 5.97 -11.29
CA LEU A 119 7.25 6.35 -12.60
C LEU A 119 6.80 7.75 -12.98
N GLY A 120 5.53 8.08 -12.75
CA GLY A 120 5.00 9.41 -13.02
C GLY A 120 5.69 10.49 -12.19
N GLY A 121 5.96 10.21 -10.90
CA GLY A 121 6.68 11.15 -10.04
C GLY A 121 8.13 11.36 -10.48
N ILE A 122 8.84 10.30 -10.88
CA ILE A 122 10.20 10.43 -11.44
C ILE A 122 10.19 11.24 -12.73
N ILE A 123 9.25 10.94 -13.65
CA ILE A 123 9.12 11.66 -14.92
C ILE A 123 8.82 13.14 -14.68
N GLY A 124 7.91 13.46 -13.75
CA GLY A 124 7.59 14.83 -13.37
C GLY A 124 8.81 15.58 -12.85
N CYS A 125 9.56 14.98 -11.93
CA CYS A 125 10.79 15.60 -11.42
C CYS A 125 11.83 15.86 -12.52
N VAL A 126 12.03 14.90 -13.44
CA VAL A 126 12.97 15.07 -14.56
C VAL A 126 12.51 16.20 -15.48
N TRP A 127 11.21 16.24 -15.81
CA TRP A 127 10.63 17.28 -16.64
C TRP A 127 10.86 18.67 -16.07
N ASP A 128 10.54 18.87 -14.79
CA ASP A 128 10.71 20.15 -14.10
C ASP A 128 12.17 20.60 -14.08
N LEU A 129 13.11 19.69 -13.79
CA LEU A 129 14.53 20.02 -13.82
C LEU A 129 15.00 20.45 -15.21
N THR A 130 14.58 19.75 -16.28
CA THR A 130 14.97 20.10 -17.65
C THR A 130 14.36 21.42 -18.13
N MET A 131 13.16 21.78 -17.66
CA MET A 131 12.49 23.02 -18.04
C MET A 131 12.96 24.23 -17.23
N LEU A 132 13.56 24.02 -16.06
CA LEU A 132 14.20 25.09 -15.28
C LEU A 132 15.57 25.49 -15.85
N GLU A 133 16.18 24.66 -16.70
CA GLU A 133 17.47 24.92 -17.35
C GLU A 133 17.35 25.65 -18.70
N VAL A 134 16.14 25.94 -19.18
CA VAL A 134 15.84 26.66 -20.44
C VAL A 134 15.27 28.04 -20.14
#